data_AF-A0A959GR81-F1
#
_entry.id   AF-A0A959GR81-F1
#
_cell.length_a   1.000
_cell.length_b   1.000
_cell.length_c   1.000
_cell.angle_alpha   90.00
_cell.angle_beta   90.00
_cell.angle_gamma   90.00
#
_symmetry.space_group_name_H-M   'P 1'
#
loop_
_entity.id
_entity.type
_entity.pdbx_description
1 polymer ?
#
loop_
_entity_poly.entity_id
_entity_poly.type
_entity_poly.pdbx_seq_one_letter_code
_entity_poly.pdbx_strand_id
1 'polypeptide(L)' 'MVMVESAIPGLRVQVVDVNGKLVLEGLQKANEFQVSRLDPGLYFLLLYDEKGQCVGNKRFMVME' A
#
# COMPACT_ATOMS: atom_id res chain seq x y z
N MET A 1 10.74 3.38 1.17
CA MET A 1 10.14 3.52 2.51
C MET A 1 8.99 4.51 2.43
N VAL A 2 7.78 4.11 2.79
CA VAL A 2 6.61 5.01 2.86
C VAL A 2 6.26 5.17 4.33
N MET A 3 6.36 6.39 4.85
CA MET A 3 6.02 6.72 6.23
C MET A 3 4.58 7.25 6.29
N VAL A 4 3.79 6.76 7.24
CA VAL A 4 2.45 7.27 7.54
C VAL A 4 2.51 7.99 8.89
N GLU A 5 2.21 9.28 8.93
CA GLU A 5 2.42 10.16 10.10
C GLU A 5 1.47 9.90 11.28
N SER A 6 0.50 9.01 11.14
CA SER A 6 -0.35 8.56 12.24
C SER A 6 -0.73 7.10 12.05
N ALA A 7 -0.48 6.28 13.08
CA ALA A 7 -0.98 4.92 13.15
C ALA A 7 -2.52 4.98 13.16
N ILE A 8 -3.15 4.77 12.01
CA ILE A 8 -4.59 4.58 11.93
C ILE A 8 -4.85 3.13 12.33
N PRO A 9 -5.49 2.85 13.49
CA PRO A 9 -5.80 1.48 13.89
C PRO A 9 -6.67 0.81 12.82
N GLY A 10 -6.33 -0.43 12.45
CA GLY A 10 -7.11 -1.17 11.45
C GLY A 10 -6.90 -0.73 10.00
N LEU A 11 -5.91 0.12 9.72
CA LEU A 11 -5.58 0.51 8.35
C LEU A 11 -5.16 -0.70 7.52
N ARG A 12 -5.90 -0.93 6.43
CA ARG A 12 -5.57 -1.92 5.40
C ARG A 12 -4.75 -1.25 4.32
N VAL A 13 -3.63 -1.88 3.97
CA VAL A 13 -2.75 -1.45 2.89
C VAL A 13 -2.90 -2.45 1.77
N GLN A 14 -3.16 -1.94 0.57
CA GLN A 14 -3.17 -2.73 -0.66
C GLN A 14 -2.13 -2.16 -1.62
N VAL A 15 -1.41 -3.03 -2.30
CA VAL A 15 -0.57 -2.68 -3.44
C VAL A 15 -1.16 -3.36 -4.66
N VAL A 16 -1.56 -2.55 -5.64
CA VAL A 16 -2.08 -3.02 -6.93
C VAL A 16 -1.13 -2.62 -8.05
N ASP A 17 -1.00 -3.46 -9.06
CA ASP A 17 -0.26 -3.12 -10.28
C ASP A 17 -1.04 -2.14 -11.17
N VAL A 18 -0.43 -1.70 -12.27
CA VAL A 18 -1.04 -0.79 -13.25
C VAL A 18 -2.33 -1.33 -13.90
N ASN A 19 -2.51 -2.65 -13.92
CA ASN A 19 -3.70 -3.31 -14.45
C ASN A 19 -4.79 -3.49 -13.38
N GLY A 20 -4.54 -3.03 -12.15
CA GLY A 20 -5.45 -3.17 -11.01
C GLY A 20 -5.39 -4.54 -10.32
N LYS A 21 -4.40 -5.38 -10.65
CA LYS A 21 -4.22 -6.67 -9.96
C LYS A 21 -3.66 -6.42 -8.56
N LEU A 22 -4.31 -6.97 -7.54
CA LEU A 22 -3.80 -6.99 -6.18
C LEU A 22 -2.54 -7.85 -6.09
N VAL A 23 -1.44 -7.23 -5.69
CA VAL A 23 -0.12 -7.88 -5.56
C VAL A 23 0.23 -8.13 -4.09
N LEU A 24 -0.13 -7.20 -3.21
CA LEU A 24 0.03 -7.35 -1.76
C LEU A 24 -1.16 -6.75 -1.02
N GLU A 25 -1.58 -7.38 0.06
CA GLU A 25 -2.54 -6.85 1.02
C GLU A 25 -2.04 -7.14 2.44
N GLY A 26 -2.22 -6.19 3.34
CA GLY A 26 -1.91 -6.40 4.75
C GLY A 26 -2.61 -5.41 5.68
N LEU A 27 -2.72 -5.81 6.94
CA LEU A 27 -3.12 -4.92 8.03
C LEU A 27 -1.89 -4.23 8.58
N GLN A 28 -1.88 -2.90 8.55
CA GLN A 28 -0.80 -2.12 9.08
C GLN A 28 -0.88 -2.11 10.61
N LYS A 29 -0.01 -2.91 11.27
CA LYS A 29 0.13 -2.95 12.74
C LYS A 29 1.16 -1.94 13.28
N ALA A 30 2.00 -1.36 12.42
CA ALA A 30 3.06 -0.41 12.75
C ALA A 30 3.15 0.69 11.68
N ASN A 31 3.86 1.80 11.94
CA ASN A 31 3.98 2.94 11.00
C ASN A 31 4.73 2.62 9.69
N GLU A 32 5.19 1.38 9.52
CA GLU A 32 5.96 0.93 8.37
C GLU A 32 5.30 -0.27 7.70
N PHE A 33 5.26 -0.24 6.37
CA PHE A 33 4.83 -1.35 5.53
C PHE A 33 5.94 -1.64 4.53
N GLN A 34 6.51 -2.85 4.60
CA GLN A 34 7.61 -3.25 3.73
C GLN A 34 7.06 -4.00 2.52
N VAL A 35 7.30 -3.43 1.34
CA VAL A 35 6.98 -4.03 0.05
C VAL A 35 8.28 -4.56 -0.54
N SER A 36 8.35 -5.86 -0.85
CA SER A 36 9.54 -6.50 -1.39
C SER A 36 9.17 -7.48 -2.50
N ARG A 37 10.12 -7.78 -3.40
CA ARG A 37 9.97 -8.72 -4.51
C ARG A 37 8.84 -8.36 -5.49
N LEU A 38 8.67 -7.06 -5.75
CA LEU A 38 7.86 -6.61 -6.87
C LEU A 38 8.71 -6.65 -8.14
N ASP A 39 8.12 -7.10 -9.23
CA ASP A 39 8.71 -6.93 -10.55
C ASP A 39 8.84 -5.43 -10.90
N PRO A 40 9.77 -5.05 -11.78
CA PRO A 40 9.85 -3.69 -12.28
C PRO A 40 8.53 -3.26 -12.91
N GLY A 41 8.03 -2.09 -12.54
CA GLY A 41 6.71 -1.65 -12.99
C GLY A 41 6.11 -0.52 -12.19
N LEU A 42 4.94 -0.08 -12.64
CA LEU A 42 4.13 0.94 -11.99
C LEU A 42 3.11 0.31 -11.05
N TYR A 43 3.04 0.84 -9.82
CA TYR A 43 2.15 0.36 -8.77
C TYR A 43 1.40 1.49 -8.08
N PHE A 44 0.27 1.13 -7.48
CA PHE A 44 -0.51 1.98 -6.60
C PHE A 44 -0.58 1.35 -5.21
N LEU A 45 -0.15 2.10 -4.22
CA LEU A 45 -0.41 1.84 -2.81
C LEU A 45 -1.73 2.51 -2.45
N LEU A 46 -2.66 1.75 -1.89
CA LEU A 46 -3.99 2.19 -1.49
C LEU A 46 -4.15 1.92 0.00
N LEU A 47 -4.66 2.91 0.72
CA LEU A 47 -4.86 2.87 2.16
C LEU A 47 -6.37 2.90 2.43
N TYR A 48 -6.86 1.89 3.13
CA TYR A 48 -8.26 1.74 3.49
C TYR A 48 -8.42 1.74 5.00
N ASP A 49 -9.41 2.46 5.51
CA ASP A 49 -9.76 2.39 6.94
C ASP A 49 -10.50 1.08 7.29
N GLU A 50 -10.86 0.94 8.56
CA GLU A 50 -11.62 -0.21 9.06
C GLU A 50 -13.02 -0.35 8.40
N LYS A 51 -13.60 0.75 7.93
CA LYS A 51 -14.88 0.80 7.22
C LYS A 51 -14.74 0.47 5.73
N GLY A 52 -13.52 0.31 5.23
CA GLY A 52 -13.23 0.04 3.82
C GLY A 52 -13.23 1.28 2.93
N GLN A 53 -13.18 2.48 3.52
CA GLN A 53 -13.06 3.72 2.76
C GLN A 53 -11.61 3.97 2.38
N CYS A 54 -11.36 4.35 1.13
CA CYS A 54 -10.02 4.75 0.69
C CYS A 54 -9.68 6.11 1.32
N VAL A 55 -8.71 6.12 2.23
CA VAL A 55 -8.26 7.30 2.97
C VAL A 55 -6.95 7.87 2.45
N GLY A 56 -6.29 7.15 1.53
CA GLY A 56 -5.07 7.61 0.91
C GLY A 56 -4.62 6.73 -0.23
N ASN A 57 -3.87 7.31 -1.16
CA ASN A 57 -3.21 6.58 -2.22
C ASN A 57 -1.83 7.17 -2.53
N LYS A 58 -0.94 6.33 -3.06
CA LYS A 58 0.37 6.74 -3.53
C LYS A 58 0.77 5.90 -4.73
N ARG A 59 1.13 6.56 -5.82
CA ARG A 59 1.73 5.90 -6.99
C ARG A 59 3.24 5.82 -6.82
N PHE A 60 3.83 4.69 -7.18
CA PHE A 60 5.29 4.52 -7.18
C PHE A 60 5.72 3.60 -8.32
N MET A 61 6.97 3.75 -8.74
CA MET A 61 7.60 2.93 -9.78
C MET A 61 8.73 2.12 -9.17
N VAL A 62 8.75 0.82 -9.46
CA VAL A 62 9.85 -0.09 -9.14
C VAL A 62 10.73 -0.16 -10.39
N MET A 63 12.03 0.09 -10.21
CA MET A 63 13.05 -0.03 -11.26
C MET A 63 13.97 -1.22 -10.92
N GLU A 64 14.61 -1.80 -11.93
CA GLU A 64 15.64 -2.84 -11.76
C GLU A 64 16.87 -2.36 -10.98
#